data_AF-M5Q296-F1
#
_entry.id   AF-M5Q296-F1
#
_cell.length_a   1.000
_cell.length_b   1.000
_cell.length_c   1.000
_cell.angle_alpha   90.00
_cell.angle_beta   90.00
_cell.angle_gamma   90.00
#
_symmetry.space_group_name_H-M   'P 1'
#
loop_
_entity.id
_entity.type
_entity.pdbx_description
1 polymer ?
#
loop_
_entity_poly.entity_id
_entity_poly.type
_entity_poly.pdbx_seq_one_letter_code
_entity_poly.pdbx_strand_id
1 'polypeptide(L)'
;MRGRAQESLRQWLARTDLRRLAAGTQCVWYVLTGLWSLVDIHSFMAVTGPKTDIWLVRTVGALIIVIGSVLGMAAIRRRIGLQEMALGVGSALALAVVEIGYAATGVISPIYLIDGVVELVLLGLWFAGWVRGAAAQPGVGSMQ
;
A
#
# COMPACT_ATOMS: atom_id res chain seq x y z
N MET A 1 -9.14 -10.04 33.24
CA MET A 1 -9.31 -10.59 31.87
C MET A 1 -8.63 -9.77 30.76
N ARG A 2 -8.31 -8.48 30.92
CA ARG A 2 -7.65 -7.64 29.89
C ARG A 2 -6.19 -8.02 29.56
N GLY A 3 -5.44 -8.62 30.49
CA GLY A 3 -4.00 -8.95 30.29
C GLY A 3 -3.73 -10.03 29.23
N ARG A 4 -4.50 -11.14 29.24
CA ARG A 4 -4.32 -12.24 28.28
C ARG A 4 -4.57 -11.83 26.83
N ALA A 5 -5.54 -10.94 26.59
CA ALA A 5 -5.85 -10.44 25.24
C ALA A 5 -4.77 -9.49 24.69
N GLN A 6 -4.14 -8.71 25.57
CA GLN A 6 -3.02 -7.84 25.19
C GLN A 6 -1.75 -8.64 24.92
N GLU A 7 -1.47 -9.67 25.71
CA GLU A 7 -0.35 -10.59 25.48
C GLU A 7 -0.51 -11.38 24.18
N SER A 8 -1.72 -11.88 23.88
CA SER A 8 -1.98 -12.57 22.61
C SER A 8 -1.82 -11.66 21.39
N LEU A 9 -2.29 -10.41 21.47
CA LEU A 9 -2.12 -9.42 20.40
C LEU A 9 -0.65 -9.08 20.17
N ARG A 10 0.12 -8.87 21.25
CA ARG A 10 1.56 -8.59 21.16
C ARG A 10 2.33 -9.75 20.54
N GLN A 11 2.03 -10.98 20.96
CA GLN A 11 2.65 -12.19 20.40
C GLN A 11 2.27 -12.44 18.94
N TRP A 12 1.05 -12.08 18.53
CA TRP A 12 0.63 -12.14 17.14
C TRP A 12 1.37 -11.09 16.31
N LEU A 13 1.36 -9.82 16.75
CA LEU A 13 2.07 -8.72 16.09
C LEU A 13 3.59 -8.94 16.00
N ALA A 14 4.19 -9.68 16.93
CA ALA A 14 5.62 -10.02 16.92
C ALA A 14 5.96 -11.12 15.90
N ARG A 15 4.99 -12.00 15.56
CA ARG A 15 5.16 -13.08 14.58
C ARG A 15 4.80 -12.67 13.16
N THR A 16 4.02 -11.60 12.99
CA THR A 16 3.62 -11.09 11.68
C THR A 16 4.79 -10.38 11.00
N ASP A 17 5.21 -10.91 9.85
CA ASP A 17 6.12 -10.22 8.94
C ASP A 17 5.39 -9.02 8.32
N LEU A 18 5.61 -7.84 8.90
CA LEU A 18 4.94 -6.61 8.50
C LEU A 18 5.24 -6.20 7.06
N ARG A 19 6.40 -6.57 6.51
CA ARG A 19 6.73 -6.25 5.10
C ARG A 19 5.87 -7.08 4.16
N ARG A 20 5.67 -8.37 4.49
CA ARG A 20 4.74 -9.23 3.75
C ARG A 20 3.29 -8.79 3.90
N LEU A 21 2.91 -8.32 5.09
CA LEU A 21 1.58 -7.75 5.31
C LEU A 21 1.37 -6.49 4.46
N ALA A 22 2.31 -5.55 4.48
CA ALA A 22 2.26 -4.34 3.67
C ALA A 22 2.12 -4.67 2.17
N ALA A 23 2.99 -5.52 1.64
CA ALA A 23 2.95 -5.96 0.24
C ALA A 23 1.64 -6.68 -0.12
N GLY A 24 1.14 -7.55 0.76
CA GLY A 24 -0.12 -8.26 0.54
C GLY A 24 -1.33 -7.34 0.55
N THR A 25 -1.42 -6.41 1.50
CA THR A 25 -2.51 -5.43 1.57
C THR A 25 -2.49 -4.49 0.37
N GLN A 26 -1.30 -3.98 -0.01
CA GLN A 26 -1.15 -3.11 -1.18
C GLN A 26 -1.51 -3.82 -2.48
N CYS A 27 -1.14 -5.11 -2.62
CA CYS A 27 -1.58 -5.94 -3.73
C CYS A 27 -3.11 -5.98 -3.85
N VAL A 28 -3.79 -6.34 -2.76
CA VAL A 28 -5.25 -6.44 -2.75
C VAL A 28 -5.89 -5.11 -3.10
N TRP A 29 -5.44 -4.02 -2.47
CA TRP A 29 -5.99 -2.69 -2.73
C TRP A 29 -5.82 -2.29 -4.21
N TYR A 30 -4.59 -2.32 -4.71
CA TYR A 30 -4.27 -1.81 -6.05
C TYR A 30 -4.88 -2.66 -7.16
N VAL A 31 -4.91 -3.99 -6.98
CA VAL A 31 -5.53 -4.87 -7.97
C VAL A 31 -7.04 -4.67 -8.00
N LEU A 32 -7.70 -4.55 -6.85
CA LEU A 32 -9.15 -4.35 -6.81
C LEU A 32 -9.56 -2.99 -7.37
N THR A 33 -8.91 -1.90 -6.95
CA THR A 33 -9.24 -0.54 -7.41
C THR A 33 -8.88 -0.34 -8.88
N GLY A 34 -7.73 -0.88 -9.32
CA GLY A 34 -7.34 -0.85 -10.72
C GLY A 34 -8.25 -1.71 -11.61
N LEU A 35 -8.66 -2.90 -11.17
CA LEU A 35 -9.61 -3.72 -11.93
C LEU A 35 -10.96 -3.04 -12.03
N TRP A 36 -11.43 -2.39 -10.97
CA TRP A 36 -12.70 -1.67 -10.99
C TRP A 36 -12.71 -0.58 -12.07
N SER A 37 -11.62 0.19 -12.19
CA SER A 37 -11.51 1.26 -13.19
C SER A 37 -11.42 0.74 -14.63
N LEU A 38 -10.98 -0.51 -14.83
CA LEU A 38 -10.90 -1.17 -16.13
C LEU A 38 -12.20 -1.89 -16.52
N VAL A 39 -12.81 -2.60 -15.58
CA VAL A 39 -13.96 -3.49 -15.82
C VAL A 39 -15.27 -2.70 -15.87
N ASP A 40 -15.45 -1.74 -14.95
CA ASP A 40 -16.65 -0.91 -14.87
C ASP A 40 -16.32 0.54 -14.59
N ILE A 41 -15.89 1.22 -15.66
CA ILE A 41 -15.55 2.65 -15.62
C ILE A 41 -16.75 3.53 -15.19
N HIS A 42 -17.98 3.11 -15.45
CA HIS A 42 -19.17 3.88 -15.09
C HIS A 42 -19.42 3.82 -13.58
N SER A 43 -19.37 2.62 -13.00
CA SER A 43 -19.42 2.44 -11.54
C SER A 43 -18.27 3.16 -10.84
N PHE A 44 -17.06 3.05 -11.39
CA PHE A 44 -15.89 3.75 -10.86
C PHE A 44 -16.09 5.27 -10.82
N MET A 45 -16.54 5.89 -11.92
CA MET A 45 -16.79 7.33 -11.96
C MET A 45 -18.03 7.76 -11.16
N ALA A 46 -19.01 6.87 -10.97
CA ALA A 46 -20.15 7.16 -10.11
C ALA A 46 -19.73 7.40 -8.65
N VAL A 47 -18.67 6.73 -8.19
CA VAL A 47 -18.11 6.91 -6.84
C VAL A 47 -17.01 7.97 -6.81
N THR A 48 -16.09 7.93 -7.78
CA THR A 48 -14.89 8.78 -7.79
C THR A 48 -15.08 10.15 -8.45
N GLY A 49 -16.26 10.39 -9.01
CA GLY A 49 -16.59 11.57 -9.79
C GLY A 49 -16.21 11.44 -11.28
N PRO A 50 -16.78 12.31 -12.13
CA PRO A 50 -16.58 12.27 -13.57
C PRO A 50 -15.11 12.53 -13.94
N LYS A 51 -14.63 11.83 -14.97
CA LYS A 51 -13.27 11.95 -15.51
C LYS A 51 -13.32 12.30 -16.98
N THR A 52 -12.57 13.32 -17.39
CA THR A 52 -12.43 13.73 -18.80
C THR A 52 -11.60 12.71 -19.58
N ASP A 53 -10.44 12.37 -19.04
CA ASP A 53 -9.44 11.54 -19.71
C ASP A 53 -9.56 10.07 -19.27
N ILE A 54 -10.59 9.39 -19.77
CA ILE A 54 -10.85 7.97 -19.42
C ILE A 54 -9.67 7.06 -19.79
N TRP A 55 -8.95 7.37 -20.88
CA TRP A 55 -7.75 6.63 -21.27
C TRP A 55 -6.66 6.68 -20.19
N LEU A 56 -6.52 7.81 -19.50
CA LEU A 56 -5.56 7.98 -18.40
C LEU A 56 -5.98 7.16 -17.19
N VAL A 57 -7.28 7.15 -16.84
CA VAL A 57 -7.83 6.33 -15.76
C VAL A 57 -7.51 4.84 -15.99
N ARG A 58 -7.72 4.36 -17.22
CA ARG A 58 -7.39 2.97 -17.58
C ARG A 58 -5.91 2.69 -17.52
N THR A 59 -5.08 3.64 -17.95
CA THR A 59 -3.61 3.52 -17.90
C THR A 59 -3.12 3.41 -16.46
N VAL A 60 -3.57 4.30 -15.58
CA VAL A 60 -3.22 4.27 -14.16
C VAL A 60 -3.76 3.01 -13.50
N GLY A 61 -5.01 2.61 -13.80
CA GLY A 61 -5.60 1.36 -13.32
C GLY A 61 -4.78 0.12 -13.68
N ALA A 62 -4.38 0.01 -14.94
CA ALA A 62 -3.50 -1.07 -15.40
C ALA A 62 -2.12 -1.03 -14.70
N LEU A 63 -1.55 0.17 -14.51
CA LEU A 63 -0.26 0.34 -13.85
C LEU A 63 -0.31 -0.11 -12.38
N ILE A 64 -1.32 0.31 -11.62
CA ILE A 64 -1.44 -0.08 -10.21
C ILE A 64 -1.73 -1.58 -10.06
N ILE A 65 -2.49 -2.20 -10.98
CA ILE A 65 -2.64 -3.67 -11.01
C ILE A 65 -1.27 -4.36 -11.13
N VAL A 66 -0.41 -3.89 -12.05
CA VAL A 66 0.93 -4.47 -12.24
C VAL A 66 1.76 -4.30 -10.97
N ILE A 67 1.80 -3.10 -10.40
CA ILE A 67 2.51 -2.81 -9.15
C ILE A 67 2.04 -3.74 -8.02
N GLY A 68 0.72 -3.78 -7.79
CA GLY A 68 0.11 -4.63 -6.78
C GLY A 68 0.44 -6.11 -6.99
N SER A 69 0.37 -6.58 -8.23
CA SER A 69 0.66 -7.98 -8.58
C SER A 69 2.12 -8.36 -8.31
N VAL A 70 3.08 -7.48 -8.60
CA VAL A 70 4.50 -7.71 -8.29
C VAL A 70 4.70 -7.80 -6.77
N LEU A 71 4.12 -6.89 -6.00
CA LEU A 71 4.20 -6.89 -4.53
C LEU A 71 3.54 -8.14 -3.94
N GLY A 72 2.39 -8.55 -4.46
CA GLY A 72 1.70 -9.77 -4.06
C GLY A 72 2.53 -11.02 -4.31
N MET A 73 3.15 -11.12 -5.49
CA MET A 73 4.05 -12.23 -5.82
C MET A 73 5.26 -12.28 -4.86
N ALA A 74 5.84 -11.13 -4.51
CA ALA A 74 6.92 -11.04 -3.55
C ALA A 74 6.48 -11.49 -2.13
N ALA A 75 5.27 -11.11 -1.71
CA ALA A 75 4.67 -11.51 -0.44
C ALA A 75 4.44 -13.04 -0.36
N ILE A 76 3.97 -13.65 -1.45
CA ILE A 76 3.78 -15.11 -1.60
C ILE A 76 5.12 -15.83 -1.51
N ARG A 77 6.13 -15.35 -2.24
CA ARG A 77 7.50 -15.92 -2.25
C ARG A 77 8.27 -15.67 -0.96
N ARG A 78 7.73 -14.85 -0.05
CA ARG A 78 8.37 -14.43 1.22
C ARG A 78 9.74 -13.78 0.99
N ARG A 79 9.87 -13.02 -0.10
CA ARG A 79 11.11 -12.32 -0.47
C ARG A 79 10.78 -10.86 -0.74
N ILE A 80 10.96 -10.03 0.29
CA ILE A 80 10.78 -8.58 0.19
C ILE A 80 12.16 -7.93 0.35
N GLY A 81 12.75 -7.54 -0.78
CA GLY A 81 14.03 -6.85 -0.84
C GLY A 81 13.86 -5.33 -0.97
N LEU A 82 14.97 -4.65 -1.25
CA LEU A 82 14.99 -3.20 -1.40
C LEU A 82 14.15 -2.73 -2.62
N GLN A 83 14.13 -3.51 -3.70
CA GLN A 83 13.40 -3.17 -4.93
C GLN A 83 11.89 -3.19 -4.69
N GLU A 84 11.38 -4.21 -4.01
CA GLU A 84 9.95 -4.32 -3.66
C GLU A 84 9.55 -3.25 -2.65
N MET A 85 10.42 -2.94 -1.68
CA MET A 85 10.17 -1.84 -0.75
C MET A 85 10.14 -0.49 -1.47
N ALA A 86 11.07 -0.23 -2.38
CA ALA A 86 11.10 1.01 -3.17
C ALA A 86 9.84 1.12 -4.04
N LEU A 87 9.42 0.02 -4.67
CA LEU A 87 8.19 -0.02 -5.48
C LEU A 87 6.95 0.25 -4.62
N GLY A 88 6.82 -0.43 -3.48
CA GLY A 88 5.68 -0.28 -2.58
C GLY A 88 5.58 1.10 -1.93
N VAL A 89 6.68 1.57 -1.33
CA VAL A 89 6.73 2.91 -0.69
C VAL A 89 6.61 4.02 -1.73
N GLY A 90 7.31 3.91 -2.86
CA GLY A 90 7.31 4.94 -3.88
C GLY A 90 5.94 5.13 -4.54
N SER A 91 5.25 4.03 -4.87
CA SER A 91 3.89 4.10 -5.43
C SER A 91 2.88 4.65 -4.42
N ALA A 92 2.89 4.16 -3.18
CA ALA A 92 1.98 4.64 -2.14
C ALA A 92 2.19 6.13 -1.83
N LEU A 93 3.45 6.58 -1.75
CA LEU A 93 3.76 7.98 -1.53
C LEU A 93 3.30 8.85 -2.71
N ALA A 94 3.55 8.42 -3.94
CA ALA A 94 3.13 9.17 -5.13
C ALA A 94 1.59 9.32 -5.18
N LEU A 95 0.85 8.23 -4.93
CA LEU A 95 -0.61 8.25 -4.90
C LEU A 95 -1.13 9.12 -3.75
N ALA A 96 -0.63 8.94 -2.53
CA ALA A 96 -1.03 9.77 -1.39
C ALA A 96 -0.85 11.28 -1.64
N VAL A 97 0.28 11.68 -2.24
CA VAL A 97 0.55 13.09 -2.56
C VAL A 97 -0.46 13.63 -3.57
N VAL A 98 -0.72 12.89 -4.65
CA VAL A 98 -1.68 13.29 -5.69
C VAL A 98 -3.09 13.35 -5.13
N GLU A 99 -3.53 12.31 -4.43
CA GLU A 99 -4.88 12.18 -3.90
C GLU A 99 -5.19 13.25 -2.87
N ILE A 100 -4.33 13.41 -1.87
CA ILE A 100 -4.52 14.40 -0.81
C ILE A 100 -4.37 15.82 -1.37
N GLY A 101 -3.35 16.07 -2.19
CA GLY A 101 -3.08 17.40 -2.74
C GLY A 101 -4.21 17.92 -3.62
N TYR A 102 -4.69 17.09 -4.56
CA TYR A 102 -5.76 17.50 -5.46
C TYR A 102 -7.14 17.44 -4.82
N ALA A 103 -7.39 16.54 -3.86
CA ALA A 103 -8.67 16.55 -3.14
C ALA A 103 -8.77 17.76 -2.20
N ALA A 104 -7.68 18.13 -1.51
CA ALA A 104 -7.66 19.30 -0.63
C ALA A 104 -7.83 20.63 -1.38
N THR A 105 -7.45 20.68 -2.66
CA THR A 105 -7.62 21.85 -3.53
C THR A 105 -8.94 21.83 -4.32
N GLY A 106 -9.76 20.79 -4.15
CA GLY A 106 -11.07 20.65 -4.81
C GLY A 106 -10.98 20.30 -6.30
N VAL A 107 -9.80 19.91 -6.80
CA VAL A 107 -9.61 19.52 -8.21
C VAL A 107 -10.20 18.13 -8.48
N ILE A 108 -10.12 17.22 -7.50
CA ILE A 108 -10.75 15.90 -7.56
C ILE A 108 -11.75 15.72 -6.42
N SER A 109 -12.63 14.73 -6.56
CA SER A 109 -13.66 14.42 -5.56
C SER A 109 -13.06 14.20 -4.16
N PRO A 110 -13.66 14.73 -3.08
CA PRO A 110 -13.20 14.51 -1.70
C PRO A 110 -13.09 13.03 -1.29
N ILE A 111 -13.78 12.12 -2.00
CA ILE A 111 -13.68 10.68 -1.75
C ILE A 111 -12.24 10.16 -1.85
N TYR A 112 -11.38 10.80 -2.65
CA TYR A 112 -9.97 10.43 -2.77
C TYR A 112 -9.17 10.68 -1.49
N LEU A 113 -9.68 11.45 -0.51
CA LEU A 113 -9.05 11.52 0.81
C LEU A 113 -9.10 10.18 1.54
N ILE A 114 -10.11 9.35 1.30
CA ILE A 114 -10.18 8.00 1.86
C ILE A 114 -9.05 7.14 1.28
N ASP A 115 -8.84 7.23 -0.04
CA ASP A 115 -7.76 6.52 -0.73
C ASP A 115 -6.39 7.00 -0.20
N GLY A 116 -6.21 8.31 -0.06
CA GLY A 116 -5.00 8.88 0.53
C GLY A 116 -4.73 8.40 1.96
N VAL A 117 -5.77 8.21 2.78
CA VAL A 117 -5.63 7.58 4.10
C VAL A 117 -5.19 6.13 4.00
N VAL A 118 -5.72 5.36 3.04
CA VAL A 118 -5.27 3.98 2.80
C VAL A 118 -3.79 3.97 2.42
N GLU A 119 -3.35 4.86 1.54
CA GLU A 119 -1.94 4.97 1.16
C GLU A 119 -1.04 5.36 2.34
N LEU A 120 -1.49 6.26 3.22
CA LEU A 120 -0.76 6.60 4.45
C LEU A 120 -0.66 5.41 5.41
N VAL A 121 -1.71 4.58 5.53
CA VAL A 121 -1.68 3.35 6.33
C VAL A 121 -0.67 2.35 5.74
N LEU A 122 -0.64 2.19 4.42
CA LEU A 122 0.33 1.34 3.73
C LEU A 122 1.77 1.81 3.97
N LEU A 123 2.03 3.12 3.88
CA LEU A 123 3.33 3.71 4.21
C LEU A 123 3.73 3.43 5.67
N GLY A 124 2.78 3.54 6.60
CA GLY A 124 2.99 3.18 8.01
C GLY A 124 3.37 1.71 8.20
N LEU A 125 2.71 0.80 7.49
CA LEU A 125 3.04 -0.64 7.52
C LEU A 125 4.45 -0.91 6.95
N TRP A 126 4.79 -0.29 5.83
CA TRP A 126 6.14 -0.39 5.24
C TRP A 126 7.21 0.12 6.18
N PHE A 127 7.00 1.30 6.80
CA PHE A 127 7.93 1.89 7.75
C PHE A 127 8.11 1.00 8.99
N ALA A 128 7.03 0.50 9.57
CA ALA A 128 7.10 -0.41 10.72
C ALA A 128 7.82 -1.71 10.37
N GLY A 129 7.61 -2.26 9.17
CA GLY A 129 8.33 -3.43 8.67
C GLY A 129 9.82 -3.15 8.41
N TRP A 130 10.17 -1.95 7.97
CA TRP A 130 11.57 -1.53 7.80
C TRP A 130 12.29 -1.49 9.14
N VAL A 131 11.76 -0.73 10.11
CA VAL A 131 12.33 -0.54 11.45
C VAL A 131 12.55 -1.87 12.17
N ARG A 132 11.57 -2.79 12.12
CA ARG A 132 11.69 -4.11 12.76
C ARG A 132 12.74 -4.99 12.11
N GLY A 133 12.86 -4.96 10.79
CA GLY A 133 13.89 -5.74 10.09
C GLY A 133 15.30 -5.18 10.31
N ALA A 134 15.44 -3.86 10.50
CA ALA A 134 16.71 -3.24 10.88
C ALA A 134 17.12 -3.62 12.33
N ALA A 135 16.18 -3.60 13.26
CA ALA A 135 16.42 -3.99 14.65
C ALA A 135 16.76 -5.50 14.83
N ALA A 136 16.29 -6.35 13.91
CA ALA A 136 16.56 -7.79 13.92
C ALA A 136 17.96 -8.17 13.39
N GLN A 137 18.73 -7.21 12.84
CA GLN A 137 20.13 -7.38 12.47
C GLN A 137 21.05 -6.65 13.46
N PRO A 138 21.29 -7.18 14.68
CA PRO A 138 22.30 -6.62 15.56
C PRO A 138 23.69 -6.98 15.01
N GLY A 139 24.41 -5.98 14.47
CA GLY A 139 25.87 -5.99 14.34
C GLY A 139 26.45 -6.47 13.00
N VAL A 140 26.64 -5.54 12.07
CA VAL A 140 27.87 -5.52 11.24
C VAL A 140 28.76 -4.45 11.86
N GLY A 141 29.36 -4.77 12.99
CA GLY A 141 30.12 -3.83 13.82
C GLY A 141 30.92 -4.55 14.90
N SER A 142 31.69 -5.57 14.51
CA SER A 142 32.77 -6.17 15.30
C SER A 142 33.53 -7.22 14.50
N MET A 143 34.20 -6.79 13.44
CA MET A 143 35.44 -7.42 12.94
C MET A 143 36.34 -6.23 12.62
N GLN A 144 37.19 -5.85 13.59
CA GLN A 144 38.63 -6.16 13.59
C GLN A 144 39.32 -5.61 12.34
#